data_AF-A0A7J6KT56-F1
#
_entry.id   AF-A0A7J6KT56-F1
#
_cell.length_a   1.000
_cell.length_b   1.000
_cell.length_c   1.000
_cell.angle_alpha   90.00
_cell.angle_beta   90.00
_cell.angle_gamma   90.00
#
_symmetry.space_group_name_H-M   'P 1'
#
loop_
_entity.id
_entity.type
_entity.pdbx_description
1 polymer ?
#
loop_
_entity_poly.entity_id
_entity_poly.type
_entity_poly.pdbx_seq_one_letter_code
_entity_poly.pdbx_strand_id
1 'polypeptide(L)'
;ANGVQATAAIQCIQRADKTADVYWRLSLLGVGAGMAWLTLLRYLQFFPTYYVLIRTLSRALPRLLRFLSGLVPLLLAYALCGTCVFWPSSNFASLSDALMGMFSLLNGDIIHDMFIDMTSISWFWGQVYCYTFLCLFIYVVLNIFLAIVDEAFCTAKRFEELHLQRSPDGSTTESSVNIGSEEDGGRELSVHSESSA
;
A
#
# COMPACT_ATOMS: atom_id res chain seq x y z
N ALA A 1 -2.70 -19.34 14.19
CA ALA A 1 -3.95 -19.15 13.43
C ALA A 1 -5.11 -19.92 14.06
N ASN A 2 -4.91 -21.20 14.41
CA ASN A 2 -5.97 -22.08 14.91
C ASN A 2 -6.51 -21.71 16.30
N GLY A 3 -5.71 -21.05 17.15
CA GLY A 3 -6.09 -20.69 18.52
C GLY A 3 -7.22 -19.65 18.58
N VAL A 4 -7.14 -18.57 17.79
CA VAL A 4 -8.16 -17.48 17.81
C VAL A 4 -9.51 -17.97 17.28
N GLN A 5 -9.48 -18.83 16.26
CA GLN A 5 -10.69 -19.44 15.70
C GLN A 5 -11.30 -20.47 16.67
N ALA A 6 -10.45 -21.27 17.33
CA ALA A 6 -10.88 -22.20 18.36
C ALA A 6 -11.47 -21.49 19.58
N THR A 7 -10.84 -20.40 20.07
CA THR A 7 -11.37 -19.64 21.21
C THR A 7 -12.67 -18.92 20.88
N ALA A 8 -12.82 -18.37 19.67
CA ALA A 8 -14.06 -17.75 19.23
C ALA A 8 -15.20 -18.79 19.11
N ALA A 9 -14.92 -19.97 18.56
CA ALA A 9 -15.88 -21.06 18.47
C ALA A 9 -16.25 -21.63 19.86
N ILE A 10 -15.27 -21.82 20.74
CA ILE A 10 -15.48 -22.34 22.11
C ILE A 10 -16.27 -21.32 22.96
N GLN A 11 -15.97 -20.02 22.85
CA GLN A 11 -16.72 -18.97 23.55
C GLN A 11 -18.17 -18.85 23.06
N CYS A 12 -18.43 -19.07 21.76
CA CYS A 12 -19.78 -19.09 21.21
C CYS A 12 -20.63 -20.26 21.71
N ILE A 13 -20.01 -21.41 22.02
CA ILE A 13 -20.66 -22.64 22.49
C ILE A 13 -20.86 -22.63 24.02
N GLN A 14 -19.91 -22.08 24.80
CA GLN A 14 -19.92 -22.23 26.26
C GLN A 14 -20.81 -21.25 27.04
N ARG A 15 -21.30 -20.17 26.43
CA ARG A 15 -22.19 -19.21 27.11
C ARG A 15 -23.51 -19.04 26.36
N ALA A 16 -24.44 -19.93 26.64
CA ALA A 16 -25.85 -19.83 26.24
C ALA A 16 -26.67 -19.17 27.36
N ASP A 17 -26.38 -17.91 27.71
CA ASP A 17 -27.36 -17.08 28.43
C ASP A 17 -27.07 -15.56 28.31
N LYS A 18 -28.13 -14.79 28.06
CA LYS A 18 -28.31 -13.32 27.98
C LYS A 18 -28.03 -12.56 26.66
N THR A 19 -28.99 -11.67 26.35
CA THR A 19 -29.21 -10.94 25.08
C THR A 19 -28.25 -9.78 24.79
N ALA A 20 -27.44 -9.33 25.75
CA ALA A 20 -26.40 -8.31 25.52
C ALA A 20 -25.14 -8.87 24.83
N ASP A 21 -24.94 -10.20 24.85
CA ASP A 21 -23.79 -10.87 24.25
C ASP A 21 -23.94 -11.07 22.72
N VAL A 22 -25.08 -10.74 22.12
CA VAL A 22 -25.34 -11.05 20.70
C VAL A 22 -24.42 -10.27 19.77
N TYR A 23 -24.23 -8.96 19.98
CA TYR A 23 -23.37 -8.12 19.12
C TYR A 23 -21.91 -8.53 19.19
N TRP A 24 -21.36 -8.72 20.40
CA TRP A 24 -19.97 -9.15 20.57
C TRP A 24 -19.73 -10.53 19.96
N ARG A 25 -20.65 -11.48 20.14
CA ARG A 25 -20.58 -12.81 19.53
C ARG A 25 -20.65 -12.74 18.00
N LEU A 26 -21.52 -11.90 17.44
CA LEU A 26 -21.63 -11.73 15.99
C LEU A 26 -20.38 -11.06 15.41
N SER A 27 -19.80 -10.07 16.08
CA SER A 27 -18.52 -9.46 15.70
C SER A 27 -17.38 -10.48 15.75
N LEU A 28 -17.28 -11.29 16.82
CA LEU A 28 -16.26 -12.35 16.91
C LEU A 28 -16.45 -13.44 15.86
N LEU A 29 -17.70 -13.83 15.57
CA LEU A 29 -18.02 -14.78 14.51
C LEU A 29 -17.63 -14.21 13.14
N GLY A 30 -17.93 -12.94 12.87
CA GLY A 30 -17.55 -12.24 11.64
C GLY A 30 -16.03 -12.14 11.47
N VAL A 31 -15.30 -11.73 12.51
CA VAL A 31 -13.84 -11.69 12.51
C VAL A 31 -13.25 -13.10 12.36
N GLY A 32 -13.83 -14.10 13.02
CA GLY A 32 -13.43 -15.51 12.91
C GLY A 32 -13.63 -16.08 11.51
N ALA A 33 -14.75 -15.76 10.86
CA ALA A 33 -15.04 -16.12 9.48
C ALA A 33 -14.08 -15.42 8.50
N GLY A 34 -13.79 -14.13 8.69
CA GLY A 34 -12.79 -13.40 7.90
C GLY A 34 -11.38 -14.00 8.03
N MET A 35 -10.97 -14.33 9.25
CA MET A 35 -9.71 -15.03 9.52
C MET A 35 -9.67 -16.45 8.91
N ALA A 36 -10.83 -17.12 8.78
CA ALA A 36 -10.93 -18.41 8.10
C ALA A 36 -10.64 -18.28 6.62
N TRP A 37 -11.20 -17.27 5.96
CA TRP A 37 -10.89 -16.94 4.57
C TRP A 37 -9.41 -16.57 4.37
N LEU A 38 -8.79 -15.82 5.29
CA LEU A 38 -7.34 -15.57 5.26
C LEU A 38 -6.51 -16.84 5.45
N THR A 39 -6.99 -17.79 6.26
CA THR A 39 -6.35 -19.10 6.44
C THR A 39 -6.52 -19.97 5.19
N LEU A 40 -7.64 -19.84 4.47
CA LEU A 40 -7.81 -20.47 3.16
C LEU A 40 -6.72 -20.03 2.17
N LEU A 41 -6.33 -18.75 2.17
CA LEU A 41 -5.19 -18.26 1.38
C LEU A 41 -3.86 -18.95 1.76
N ARG A 42 -3.68 -19.37 3.03
CA ARG A 42 -2.53 -20.19 3.43
C ARG A 42 -2.57 -21.60 2.85
N TYR A 43 -3.75 -22.19 2.66
CA TYR A 43 -3.88 -23.50 2.01
C TYR A 43 -3.58 -23.45 0.51
N LEU A 44 -3.89 -22.33 -0.16
CA LEU A 44 -3.51 -22.10 -1.57
C LEU A 44 -2.00 -22.13 -1.81
N GLN A 45 -1.19 -21.93 -0.76
CA GLN A 45 0.26 -22.09 -0.80
C GLN A 45 0.68 -23.53 -1.18
N PHE A 46 -0.18 -24.55 -1.04
CA PHE A 46 0.13 -25.91 -1.46
C PHE A 46 0.36 -26.05 -2.97
N PHE A 47 -0.26 -25.19 -3.78
CA PHE A 47 -0.07 -25.19 -5.22
C PHE A 47 1.21 -24.41 -5.59
N PRO A 48 2.12 -25.00 -6.40
CA PRO A 48 3.42 -24.40 -6.71
C PRO A 48 3.29 -23.03 -7.40
N THR A 49 2.24 -22.81 -8.19
CA THR A 49 1.97 -21.53 -8.87
C THR A 49 1.66 -20.37 -7.93
N TYR A 50 0.97 -20.61 -6.81
CA TYR A 50 0.55 -19.55 -5.87
C TYR A 50 1.49 -19.41 -4.67
N TYR A 51 2.29 -20.44 -4.40
CA TYR A 51 3.25 -20.47 -3.29
C TYR A 51 4.18 -19.25 -3.29
N VAL A 52 4.77 -18.92 -4.44
CA VAL A 52 5.74 -17.84 -4.59
C VAL A 52 5.08 -16.48 -4.38
N LEU A 53 3.89 -16.26 -4.95
CA LEU A 53 3.13 -15.01 -4.84
C LEU A 53 2.73 -14.69 -3.39
N ILE A 54 2.21 -15.68 -2.66
CA ILE A 54 1.78 -15.48 -1.26
C ILE A 54 3.00 -15.25 -0.35
N ARG A 55 4.09 -15.99 -0.57
CA ARG A 55 5.32 -15.88 0.23
C ARG A 55 6.01 -14.53 0.04
N THR A 56 5.96 -13.99 -1.17
CA THR A 56 6.56 -12.69 -1.51
C THR A 56 5.74 -11.53 -0.97
N LEU A 57 4.40 -11.56 -1.13
CA LEU A 57 3.49 -10.60 -0.51
C LEU A 57 3.66 -10.55 1.01
N SER A 58 3.75 -11.72 1.66
CA SER A 58 3.97 -11.79 3.11
C SER A 58 5.33 -11.23 3.56
N ARG A 59 6.35 -11.26 2.70
CA ARG A 59 7.67 -10.67 2.97
C ARG A 59 7.72 -9.16 2.69
N ALA A 60 6.94 -8.69 1.72
CA ALA A 60 6.82 -7.28 1.38
C ALA A 60 6.03 -6.49 2.45
N LEU A 61 4.98 -7.10 3.01
CA LEU A 61 4.13 -6.50 4.05
C LEU A 61 4.89 -5.79 5.21
N PRO A 62 5.86 -6.41 5.89
CA PRO A 62 6.57 -5.75 7.00
C PRO A 62 7.45 -4.58 6.55
N ARG A 63 7.86 -4.52 5.27
CA ARG A 63 8.58 -3.35 4.73
C ARG A 63 7.60 -2.19 4.51
N LEU A 64 6.44 -2.48 3.91
CA LEU A 64 5.36 -1.51 3.69
C LEU A 64 4.83 -0.95 5.02
N LEU A 65 4.65 -1.78 6.04
CA LEU A 65 4.16 -1.35 7.35
C LEU A 65 5.14 -0.38 8.06
N ARG A 66 6.45 -0.58 7.91
CA ARG A 66 7.46 0.35 8.45
C ARG A 66 7.40 1.71 7.76
N PHE A 67 7.21 1.73 6.45
CA PHE A 67 7.02 2.98 5.71
C PHE A 67 5.72 3.68 6.12
N LEU A 68 4.61 2.93 6.18
CA LEU A 68 3.31 3.45 6.64
C LEU A 68 3.36 4.01 8.06
N SER A 69 4.12 3.40 8.98
CA SER A 69 4.25 3.95 10.33
C SER A 69 4.92 5.33 10.34
N GLY A 70 5.78 5.63 9.36
CA GLY A 70 6.38 6.96 9.19
C GLY A 70 5.40 8.03 8.69
N LEU A 71 4.31 7.61 8.03
CA LEU A 71 3.26 8.50 7.52
C LEU A 71 2.21 8.86 8.58
N VAL A 72 2.05 8.04 9.62
CA VAL A 72 1.11 8.29 10.73
C VAL A 72 1.26 9.67 11.37
N PRO A 73 2.46 10.14 11.78
CA PRO A 73 2.60 11.47 12.38
C PRO A 73 2.23 12.60 11.41
N LEU A 74 2.50 12.40 10.11
CA LEU A 74 2.16 13.37 9.08
C LEU A 74 0.63 13.44 8.88
N LEU A 75 -0.05 12.30 8.84
CA LEU A 75 -1.51 12.23 8.80
C LEU A 75 -2.16 12.85 10.06
N LEU A 76 -1.61 12.57 11.23
CA LEU A 76 -2.09 13.17 12.49
C LEU A 76 -1.87 14.69 12.53
N ALA A 77 -0.74 15.19 12.02
CA ALA A 77 -0.49 16.63 11.95
C ALA A 77 -1.54 17.35 11.09
N TYR A 78 -1.87 16.78 9.93
CA TYR A 78 -2.92 17.30 9.08
C TYR A 78 -4.30 17.18 9.74
N ALA A 79 -4.65 16.01 10.29
CA ALA A 79 -5.95 15.82 10.94
C ALA A 79 -6.16 16.80 12.12
N LEU A 80 -5.14 16.99 12.97
CA LEU A 80 -5.19 17.96 14.07
C LEU A 80 -5.33 19.40 13.55
N CYS A 81 -4.53 19.78 12.56
CA CYS A 81 -4.63 21.09 11.91
C CYS A 81 -6.04 21.32 11.33
N GLY A 82 -6.57 20.35 10.60
CA GLY A 82 -7.91 20.39 10.02
C GLY A 82 -9.00 20.53 11.08
N THR A 83 -8.93 19.76 12.17
CA THR A 83 -9.90 19.89 13.28
C THR A 83 -9.84 21.25 13.96
N CYS A 84 -8.65 21.84 14.14
CA CYS A 84 -8.53 23.14 14.79
C CYS A 84 -9.05 24.28 13.90
N VAL A 85 -8.84 24.21 12.58
CA VAL A 85 -9.20 25.28 11.64
C VAL A 85 -10.65 25.14 11.15
N PHE A 86 -11.11 23.92 10.87
CA PHE A 86 -12.39 23.63 10.21
C PHE A 86 -13.39 22.91 11.13
N TRP A 87 -13.21 22.98 12.45
CA TRP A 87 -14.10 22.40 13.47
C TRP A 87 -15.62 22.53 13.20
N PRO A 88 -16.15 23.66 12.67
CA PRO A 88 -17.59 23.80 12.45
C PRO A 88 -18.17 22.88 11.37
N SER A 89 -17.34 22.27 10.54
CA SER A 89 -17.76 21.33 9.50
C SER A 89 -18.06 19.94 10.06
N SER A 90 -18.99 19.22 9.43
CA SER A 90 -19.32 17.85 9.85
C SER A 90 -18.15 16.88 9.67
N ASN A 91 -17.28 17.12 8.70
CA ASN A 91 -16.13 16.28 8.40
C ASN A 91 -14.95 16.47 9.37
N PHE A 92 -14.93 17.56 10.15
CA PHE A 92 -13.85 17.87 11.11
C PHE A 92 -14.36 18.10 12.54
N ALA A 93 -15.59 17.68 12.85
CA ALA A 93 -16.20 17.85 14.16
C ALA A 93 -15.43 17.11 15.28
N SER A 94 -14.88 15.94 14.98
CA SER A 94 -14.01 15.19 15.87
C SER A 94 -12.74 14.73 15.16
N LEU A 95 -11.70 14.37 15.92
CA LEU A 95 -10.47 13.81 15.35
C LEU A 95 -10.73 12.52 14.57
N SER A 96 -11.71 11.71 15.01
CA SER A 96 -12.08 10.48 14.32
C SER A 96 -12.74 10.77 12.97
N ASP A 97 -13.64 11.76 12.93
CA ASP A 97 -14.32 12.17 11.70
C ASP A 97 -13.32 12.80 10.73
N ALA A 98 -12.39 13.61 11.22
CA ALA A 98 -11.31 14.16 10.43
C ALA A 98 -10.44 13.07 9.81
N LEU A 99 -10.01 12.07 10.58
CA LEU A 99 -9.22 10.95 10.06
C LEU A 99 -10.01 10.12 9.04
N MET A 100 -11.32 9.91 9.25
CA MET A 100 -12.18 9.22 8.30
C MET A 100 -12.32 10.01 7.00
N GLY A 101 -12.59 11.32 7.08
CA GLY A 101 -12.66 12.22 5.94
C GLY A 101 -11.34 12.29 5.17
N MET A 102 -10.21 12.39 5.86
CA MET A 102 -8.88 12.39 5.22
C MET A 102 -8.56 11.05 4.56
N PHE A 103 -8.96 9.93 5.14
CA PHE A 103 -8.79 8.61 4.53
C PHE A 103 -9.64 8.47 3.27
N SER A 104 -10.91 8.88 3.30
CA SER A 104 -11.77 8.92 2.11
C SER A 104 -11.20 9.85 1.03
N LEU A 105 -10.65 11.00 1.44
CA LEU A 105 -10.01 11.96 0.53
C LEU A 105 -8.74 11.40 -0.13
N LEU A 106 -7.92 10.65 0.63
CA LEU A 106 -6.72 9.98 0.11
C LEU A 106 -7.05 8.94 -0.96
N ASN A 107 -8.21 8.27 -0.84
CA ASN A 107 -8.73 7.34 -1.84
C ASN A 107 -9.52 8.04 -2.97
N GLY A 108 -9.73 9.36 -2.87
CA GLY A 108 -10.39 10.17 -3.88
C GLY A 108 -11.92 10.15 -3.87
N ASP A 109 -12.55 9.71 -2.78
CA ASP A 109 -14.01 9.53 -2.68
C ASP A 109 -14.77 10.87 -2.55
N ILE A 110 -14.33 11.73 -1.63
CA ILE A 110 -15.08 12.95 -1.23
C ILE A 110 -14.39 14.26 -1.59
N ILE A 111 -13.62 14.30 -2.69
CA ILE A 111 -12.76 15.45 -3.05
C ILE A 111 -13.57 16.74 -3.21
N HIS A 112 -14.69 16.68 -3.93
CA HIS A 112 -15.50 17.87 -4.22
C HIS A 112 -16.23 18.38 -2.97
N ASP A 113 -16.79 17.46 -2.20
CA ASP A 113 -17.55 17.78 -0.98
C ASP A 113 -16.64 18.44 0.07
N MET A 114 -15.43 17.91 0.28
CA MET A 114 -14.40 18.53 1.13
C MET A 114 -14.07 19.96 0.69
N PHE A 115 -13.95 20.19 -0.61
CA PHE A 115 -13.57 21.48 -1.14
C PHE A 115 -14.64 22.54 -0.89
N ILE A 116 -15.92 22.19 -1.09
CA ILE A 116 -17.06 23.09 -0.80
C ILE A 116 -17.14 23.36 0.69
N ASP A 117 -17.08 22.32 1.51
CA ASP A 117 -17.23 22.40 2.97
C ASP A 117 -16.16 23.28 3.60
N MET A 118 -14.89 23.11 3.23
CA MET A 118 -13.80 23.96 3.73
C MET A 118 -13.84 25.39 3.21
N THR A 119 -14.16 25.58 1.93
CA THR A 119 -14.24 26.91 1.30
C THR A 119 -15.38 27.72 1.91
N SER A 120 -16.45 27.05 2.37
CA SER A 120 -17.60 27.70 3.03
C SER A 120 -17.22 28.38 4.35
N ILE A 121 -16.26 27.81 5.09
CA ILE A 121 -15.73 28.38 6.34
C ILE A 121 -14.73 29.47 6.02
N SER A 122 -13.75 29.16 5.16
CA SER A 122 -12.72 30.11 4.77
C SER A 122 -12.23 29.82 3.36
N TRP A 123 -12.47 30.77 2.46
CA TRP A 123 -12.12 30.62 1.06
C TRP A 123 -10.63 30.30 0.87
N PHE A 124 -9.75 31.12 1.46
CA PHE A 124 -8.31 31.00 1.24
C PHE A 124 -7.72 29.76 1.93
N TRP A 125 -7.97 29.61 3.23
CA TRP A 125 -7.37 28.52 4.00
C TRP A 125 -7.92 27.15 3.60
N GLY A 126 -9.20 27.05 3.24
CA GLY A 126 -9.79 25.81 2.74
C GLY A 126 -9.15 25.32 1.45
N GLN A 127 -8.94 26.22 0.47
CA GLN A 127 -8.28 25.87 -0.79
C GLN A 127 -6.82 25.47 -0.58
N VAL A 128 -6.06 26.26 0.18
CA VAL A 128 -4.65 25.96 0.45
C VAL A 128 -4.51 24.61 1.17
N TYR A 129 -5.36 24.34 2.16
CA TYR A 129 -5.35 23.08 2.88
C TYR A 129 -5.67 21.89 1.98
N CYS A 130 -6.76 21.95 1.20
CA CYS A 130 -7.12 20.91 0.25
C CYS A 130 -6.01 20.65 -0.78
N TYR A 131 -5.52 21.69 -1.46
CA TYR A 131 -4.50 21.50 -2.50
C TYR A 131 -3.18 20.95 -1.95
N THR A 132 -2.72 21.45 -0.80
CA THR A 132 -1.49 20.95 -0.17
C THR A 132 -1.65 19.50 0.27
N PHE A 133 -2.81 19.13 0.85
CA PHE A 133 -3.10 17.75 1.21
C PHE A 133 -3.15 16.82 -0.02
N LEU A 134 -3.87 17.20 -1.07
CA LEU A 134 -3.98 16.39 -2.29
C LEU A 134 -2.61 16.20 -2.97
N CYS A 135 -1.84 17.28 -3.12
CA CYS A 135 -0.53 17.19 -3.74
C CYS A 135 0.43 16.31 -2.94
N LEU A 136 0.43 16.44 -1.62
CA LEU A 136 1.34 15.70 -0.77
C LEU A 136 0.92 14.23 -0.62
N PHE A 137 -0.33 13.93 -0.28
CA PHE A 137 -0.75 12.56 0.02
C PHE A 137 -1.02 11.74 -1.24
N ILE A 138 -1.75 12.28 -2.21
CA ILE A 138 -2.11 11.53 -3.42
C ILE A 138 -0.92 11.48 -4.38
N TYR A 139 -0.24 12.60 -4.63
CA TYR A 139 0.84 12.60 -5.63
C TYR A 139 2.22 12.25 -5.09
N VAL A 140 2.54 12.53 -3.83
CA VAL A 140 3.86 12.17 -3.29
C VAL A 140 3.79 10.86 -2.53
N VAL A 141 2.98 10.80 -1.46
CA VAL A 141 2.94 9.63 -0.58
C VAL A 141 2.42 8.38 -1.30
N LEU A 142 1.32 8.48 -2.05
CA LEU A 142 0.78 7.32 -2.76
C LEU A 142 1.73 6.84 -3.86
N ASN A 143 2.36 7.76 -4.60
CA ASN A 143 3.36 7.38 -5.61
C ASN A 143 4.58 6.69 -5.00
N ILE A 144 5.08 7.16 -3.85
CA ILE A 144 6.17 6.48 -3.13
C ILE A 144 5.71 5.11 -2.63
N PHE A 145 4.49 5.00 -2.09
CA PHE A 145 3.94 3.71 -1.66
C PHE A 145 3.86 2.73 -2.84
N LEU A 146 3.34 3.17 -3.98
CA LEU A 146 3.29 2.38 -5.21
C LEU A 146 4.69 1.96 -5.68
N ALA A 147 5.68 2.85 -5.61
CA ALA A 147 7.06 2.53 -5.96
C ALA A 147 7.66 1.45 -5.04
N ILE A 148 7.43 1.50 -3.72
CA ILE A 148 7.91 0.46 -2.79
C ILE A 148 7.21 -0.87 -3.05
N VAL A 149 5.91 -0.83 -3.35
CA VAL A 149 5.14 -2.03 -3.72
C VAL A 149 5.69 -2.64 -5.01
N ASP A 150 5.94 -1.83 -6.03
CA ASP A 150 6.53 -2.26 -7.30
C ASP A 150 7.93 -2.85 -7.11
N GLU A 151 8.80 -2.20 -6.33
CA GLU A 151 10.13 -2.73 -6.00
C GLU A 151 10.05 -4.12 -5.32
N ALA A 152 9.08 -4.28 -4.41
CA ALA A 152 8.85 -5.56 -3.74
C ALA A 152 8.35 -6.64 -4.71
N PHE A 153 7.49 -6.29 -5.67
CA PHE A 153 7.02 -7.20 -6.73
C PHE A 153 8.13 -7.57 -7.72
N CYS A 154 8.93 -6.61 -8.19
CA CYS A 154 10.07 -6.88 -9.07
C CYS A 154 11.13 -7.76 -8.38
N THR A 155 11.43 -7.48 -7.11
CA THR A 155 12.36 -8.30 -6.32
C THR A 155 11.87 -9.75 -6.19
N ALA A 156 10.56 -9.92 -5.99
CA ALA A 156 9.93 -11.23 -5.93
C ALA A 156 10.05 -12.01 -7.25
N LYS A 157 9.73 -11.36 -8.37
CA LYS A 157 9.81 -11.95 -9.71
C LYS A 157 11.24 -12.33 -10.09
N ARG A 158 12.23 -11.47 -9.80
CA ARG A 158 13.64 -11.75 -10.07
C ARG A 158 14.16 -12.99 -9.33
N PHE A 159 13.67 -13.22 -8.11
CA PHE A 159 14.03 -14.42 -7.34
C PHE A 159 13.50 -15.71 -7.99
N GLU A 160 12.32 -15.64 -8.61
CA GLU A 160 11.73 -16.76 -9.35
C GLU A 160 12.51 -17.07 -10.64
N GLU A 161 12.88 -16.05 -11.42
CA GLU A 161 13.69 -16.20 -12.63
C GLU A 161 15.06 -16.84 -12.34
N LEU A 162 15.71 -16.46 -11.24
CA LEU A 162 16.97 -17.08 -10.79
C LEU A 162 16.79 -18.56 -10.39
N HIS A 163 15.66 -18.92 -9.79
CA HIS A 163 15.35 -20.31 -9.45
C HIS A 163 15.12 -21.17 -10.70
N LEU A 164 14.51 -20.62 -11.75
CA LEU A 164 14.37 -21.30 -13.04
C LEU A 164 15.72 -21.47 -13.74
N GLN A 165 16.60 -20.45 -13.71
CA GLN A 165 17.94 -20.54 -14.31
C GLN A 165 18.90 -21.50 -13.58
N ARG A 166 18.70 -21.71 -12.27
CA ARG A 166 19.50 -22.65 -11.47
C ARG A 166 19.03 -24.10 -11.57
N SER A 167 17.91 -24.34 -12.26
CA SER A 167 17.47 -25.69 -12.63
C SER A 167 17.71 -25.95 -14.12
N PRO A 168 18.95 -25.86 -14.66
CA PRO A 168 19.24 -26.59 -15.87
C PRO A 168 19.26 -28.07 -15.46
N ASP A 169 18.47 -28.89 -16.15
CA ASP A 169 18.88 -30.29 -16.28
C ASP A 169 20.37 -30.32 -16.62
N GLY A 170 21.06 -31.38 -16.19
CA GLY A 170 22.37 -31.67 -16.73
C GLY A 170 22.30 -31.75 -18.25
N SER A 171 22.54 -30.64 -18.93
CA SER A 171 23.03 -30.51 -20.30
C SER A 171 23.03 -29.02 -20.68
N THR A 172 24.24 -28.57 -20.97
CA THR A 172 24.66 -27.42 -21.78
C THR A 172 23.57 -26.89 -22.71
N THR A 173 23.26 -25.60 -22.66
CA THR A 173 23.26 -24.74 -23.86
C THR A 173 23.44 -23.28 -23.44
N GLU A 174 24.50 -22.68 -23.95
CA GLU A 174 24.72 -21.24 -23.95
C GLU A 174 23.51 -20.50 -24.54
N SER A 175 23.11 -19.42 -23.89
CA SER A 175 22.50 -18.29 -24.59
C SER A 175 22.84 -17.02 -23.82
N SER A 176 23.99 -16.48 -24.21
CA SER A 176 24.36 -15.08 -24.12
C SER A 176 23.15 -14.17 -24.41
N VAL A 177 22.59 -13.58 -23.37
CA VAL A 177 21.85 -12.31 -23.50
C VAL A 177 22.85 -11.20 -23.25
N ASN A 178 23.29 -10.67 -24.37
CA ASN A 178 24.10 -9.49 -24.55
C ASN A 178 23.43 -8.30 -23.82
N ILE A 179 23.93 -7.94 -22.63
CA ILE A 179 23.69 -6.58 -22.12
C ILE A 179 24.71 -5.69 -22.81
N GLY A 180 24.37 -5.33 -24.05
CA GLY A 180 24.96 -4.20 -24.74
C GLY A 180 24.70 -2.95 -23.91
N SER A 181 25.79 -2.42 -23.38
CA SER A 181 25.89 -1.04 -22.94
C SER A 181 26.03 -0.18 -24.20
N GLU A 182 25.11 0.74 -24.45
CA GLU A 182 25.19 1.93 -25.32
C GLU A 182 23.81 2.60 -25.22
N GLU A 183 23.64 3.89 -24.95
CA GLU A 183 24.38 5.05 -25.44
C GLU A 183 24.53 6.14 -24.36
N ASP A 184 25.77 6.50 -24.02
CA ASP A 184 26.14 7.87 -23.68
C ASP A 184 27.51 8.15 -24.33
N GLY A 185 27.62 9.28 -25.02
CA GLY A 185 28.90 9.89 -25.38
C GLY A 185 29.41 9.72 -26.83
N GLY A 186 29.25 10.80 -27.61
CA GLY A 186 30.39 11.40 -28.30
C GLY A 186 30.67 11.00 -29.75
N ARG A 187 30.11 11.74 -30.70
CA ARG A 187 30.79 12.00 -31.99
C ARG A 187 31.71 13.20 -31.84
N GLU A 188 32.98 12.94 -31.53
CA GLU A 188 34.09 13.74 -32.05
C GLU A 188 34.84 12.87 -33.06
N LEU A 189 34.89 13.33 -34.30
CA LEU A 189 35.76 12.78 -35.33
C LEU A 189 36.52 13.93 -35.94
N SER A 190 37.67 14.23 -35.34
CA SER A 190 38.74 14.99 -35.96
C SER A 190 39.49 14.07 -36.92
N VAL A 191 39.48 14.38 -38.21
CA VAL A 191 40.57 13.98 -39.12
C VAL A 191 41.08 15.21 -39.86
N HIS A 192 42.40 15.31 -39.72
CA HIS A 192 43.37 16.24 -40.26
C HIS A 192 43.31 16.54 -41.77
N SER A 193 43.69 17.78 -42.07
CA SER A 193 44.58 18.27 -43.16
C SER A 193 44.25 18.02 -44.63
N GLU A 194 44.04 19.12 -45.36
CA GLU A 194 44.82 19.62 -46.51
C GLU A 194 44.39 21.09 -46.75
N SER A 195 45.26 22.10 -46.69
CA SER A 195 46.25 22.55 -47.69
C SER A 195 45.67 23.43 -48.81
N SER A 196 46.17 24.68 -48.83
CA SER A 196 46.38 25.57 -49.99
C SER A 196 45.20 26.32 -50.65
N ALA A 197 45.53 27.60 -50.91
CA ALA A 197 44.88 28.65 -51.73
C ALA A 197 43.78 29.49 -51.06
#